data_AF-A0A9E3TXF6-F1
#
_entry.id   AF-A0A9E3TXF6-F1
#
_cell.length_a   1.000
_cell.length_b   1.000
_cell.length_c   1.000
_cell.angle_alpha   90.00
_cell.angle_beta   90.00
_cell.angle_gamma   90.00
#
_symmetry.space_group_name_H-M   'P 1'
#
loop_
_entity.id
_entity.type
_entity.pdbx_description
1 polymer ?
#
loop_
_entity_poly.entity_id
_entity_poly.type
_entity_poly.pdbx_seq_one_letter_code
_entity_poly.pdbx_strand_id
1 'polypeptide(L)'
;MTLPFASHDFAALRRAVACSALALLLATVAAQAPCAAADDSGLDDLVALIAQVDDADFQLDLLRGIRDGLKGRKSVPTPKGWDAVYAKLAASEKPEVREQARLLALVFGDERALGQLRTSLVDSSIGADQRLAALEGLAARRDPALPPLLHQLLTDQAMCGAALRALAAYAVDDTPQVILKHYPQMSTADKLDAVATLASRPAYALALVEAMERGHVPRGDVNAFTARQIRSFPDESLRRRLIAAWGEIRESNEDQQALIRQYKAKLA
;
A
#
# COMPACT_ATOMS: atom_id res chain seq x y z
N MET A 1 16.63 -64.08 -36.82
CA MET A 1 16.03 -64.44 -35.53
C MET A 1 17.03 -64.05 -34.46
N THR A 2 16.83 -63.13 -33.51
CA THR A 2 15.65 -62.46 -32.95
C THR A 2 16.19 -61.23 -32.19
N LEU A 3 15.63 -60.04 -32.39
CA LEU A 3 15.93 -58.86 -31.55
C LEU A 3 15.16 -58.99 -30.21
N PRO A 4 15.74 -58.68 -29.04
CA PRO A 4 14.97 -58.64 -27.80
C PRO A 4 14.34 -57.26 -27.61
N PHE A 5 13.06 -57.30 -27.27
CA PHE A 5 12.18 -56.17 -26.97
C PHE A 5 12.66 -55.35 -25.77
N ALA A 6 12.58 -54.02 -25.91
CA ALA A 6 12.76 -53.06 -24.85
C ALA A 6 11.63 -53.20 -23.80
N SER A 7 12.02 -53.29 -22.52
CA SER A 7 11.12 -53.20 -21.38
C SER A 7 10.55 -51.78 -21.29
N HIS A 8 9.27 -51.61 -21.59
CA HIS A 8 8.58 -50.34 -21.38
C HIS A 8 8.34 -50.08 -19.89
N ASP A 9 8.67 -48.85 -19.49
CA ASP A 9 8.60 -48.32 -18.14
C ASP A 9 7.14 -48.09 -17.71
N PHE A 10 6.59 -49.06 -16.98
CA PHE A 10 5.22 -49.03 -16.44
C PHE A 10 5.02 -47.98 -15.33
N ALA A 11 6.10 -47.37 -14.79
CA ALA A 11 6.00 -46.34 -13.74
C ALA A 11 5.65 -44.96 -14.32
N ALA A 12 6.15 -44.65 -15.52
CA ALA A 12 5.83 -43.41 -16.24
C ALA A 12 4.34 -43.33 -16.63
N LEU A 13 3.75 -44.47 -17.03
CA LEU A 13 2.33 -44.57 -17.39
C LEU A 13 1.39 -44.35 -16.20
N ARG A 14 1.76 -44.78 -14.98
CA ARG A 14 0.92 -44.56 -13.78
C ARG A 14 0.92 -43.10 -13.32
N ARG A 15 2.03 -42.36 -13.48
CA ARG A 15 2.11 -40.92 -13.19
C ARG A 15 1.32 -40.07 -14.19
N ALA A 16 1.38 -40.43 -15.48
CA ALA A 16 0.63 -39.74 -16.52
C ALA A 16 -0.89 -39.89 -16.38
N VAL A 17 -1.37 -41.07 -15.98
CA VAL A 17 -2.80 -41.34 -15.75
C VAL A 17 -3.32 -40.68 -14.45
N ALA A 18 -2.49 -40.57 -13.41
CA ALA A 18 -2.85 -39.85 -12.19
C ALA A 18 -2.92 -38.32 -12.41
N CYS A 19 -2.01 -37.75 -13.21
CA CYS A 19 -2.05 -36.33 -13.58
C CYS A 19 -3.25 -35.99 -14.47
N SER A 20 -3.62 -36.87 -15.42
CA SER A 20 -4.76 -36.63 -16.30
C SER A 20 -6.10 -36.80 -15.58
N ALA A 21 -6.20 -37.74 -14.63
CA ALA A 21 -7.40 -37.90 -13.79
C ALA A 21 -7.61 -36.70 -12.84
N LEU A 22 -6.54 -36.14 -12.26
CA LEU A 22 -6.61 -34.94 -11.41
C LEU A 22 -6.97 -33.69 -12.24
N ALA A 23 -6.43 -33.56 -13.46
CA ALA A 23 -6.74 -32.47 -14.37
C ALA A 23 -8.19 -32.52 -14.88
N LEU A 24 -8.74 -33.72 -15.13
CA LEU A 24 -10.15 -33.90 -15.52
C LEU A 24 -11.12 -33.68 -14.36
N LEU A 25 -10.75 -34.03 -13.12
CA LEU A 25 -11.53 -33.72 -11.92
C LEU A 25 -11.55 -32.21 -11.60
N LEU A 26 -10.42 -31.50 -11.79
CA LEU A 26 -10.36 -30.04 -11.63
C LEU A 26 -11.11 -29.29 -12.75
N ALA A 27 -11.06 -29.78 -14.00
CA ALA A 27 -11.76 -29.16 -15.12
C ALA A 27 -13.29 -29.33 -15.06
N THR A 28 -13.79 -30.41 -14.45
CA THR A 28 -15.24 -30.64 -14.29
C THR A 28 -15.83 -29.87 -13.11
N VAL A 29 -15.07 -29.64 -12.03
CA VAL A 29 -15.48 -28.75 -10.93
C VAL A 29 -15.53 -27.28 -11.38
N ALA A 30 -14.60 -26.84 -12.23
CA ALA A 30 -14.56 -25.46 -12.73
C ALA A 30 -15.73 -25.10 -13.68
N ALA A 31 -16.39 -26.10 -14.29
CA ALA A 31 -17.44 -25.88 -15.29
C ALA A 31 -18.87 -25.82 -14.72
N GLN A 32 -19.07 -26.11 -13.43
CA GLN A 32 -20.41 -26.17 -12.81
C GLN A 32 -20.62 -25.26 -11.60
N ALA A 33 -19.66 -24.40 -11.25
CA ALA A 33 -19.87 -23.41 -10.20
C ALA A 33 -20.40 -22.10 -10.82
N PRO A 34 -21.65 -21.69 -10.53
CA PRO A 34 -22.02 -20.28 -10.60
C PRO A 34 -21.02 -19.48 -9.76
N CYS A 35 -20.83 -18.20 -10.06
CA CYS A 35 -20.15 -17.24 -9.20
C CYS A 35 -20.85 -17.17 -7.82
N ALA A 36 -20.67 -18.18 -6.98
CA ALA A 36 -20.92 -18.15 -5.57
C ALA A 36 -19.66 -17.54 -4.95
N ALA A 37 -19.86 -16.67 -3.96
CA ALA A 37 -18.79 -16.15 -3.14
C ALA A 37 -17.85 -17.30 -2.78
N ALA A 38 -16.54 -17.10 -2.97
CA ALA A 38 -15.56 -18.02 -2.41
C ALA A 38 -15.80 -18.04 -0.89
N ASP A 39 -16.51 -19.05 -0.41
CA ASP A 39 -16.71 -19.29 1.00
C ASP A 39 -15.31 -19.42 1.63
N ASP A 40 -15.12 -18.80 2.81
CA ASP A 40 -13.85 -18.83 3.55
C ASP A 40 -13.32 -20.27 3.76
N SER A 41 -14.19 -21.27 3.67
CA SER A 41 -13.87 -22.70 3.75
C SER A 41 -12.88 -23.18 2.68
N GLY A 42 -12.92 -22.64 1.46
CA GLY A 42 -12.00 -23.08 0.39
C GLY A 42 -10.55 -22.66 0.64
N LEU A 43 -10.34 -21.52 1.30
CA LEU A 43 -9.01 -21.06 1.70
C LEU A 43 -8.50 -21.83 2.93
N ASP A 44 -9.37 -22.12 3.89
CA ASP A 44 -9.04 -22.97 5.04
C ASP A 44 -8.50 -24.34 4.59
N ASP A 45 -9.15 -24.98 3.61
CA ASP A 45 -8.74 -26.29 3.08
C ASP A 45 -7.38 -26.24 2.36
N LEU A 46 -7.12 -25.18 1.59
CA LEU A 46 -5.85 -24.98 0.91
C LEU A 46 -4.70 -24.75 1.91
N VAL A 47 -4.95 -23.98 2.97
CA VAL A 47 -3.97 -23.77 4.04
C VAL A 47 -3.70 -25.08 4.79
N ALA A 48 -4.74 -25.87 5.08
CA ALA A 48 -4.58 -27.19 5.68
C ALA A 48 -3.76 -28.15 4.79
N LEU A 49 -3.95 -28.11 3.47
CA LEU A 49 -3.17 -28.90 2.52
C LEU A 49 -1.69 -28.50 2.53
N ILE A 50 -1.38 -27.20 2.53
CA ILE A 50 0.01 -26.71 2.62
C ILE A 50 0.68 -27.19 3.92
N ALA A 51 -0.06 -27.24 5.03
CA ALA A 51 0.46 -27.73 6.30
C ALA A 51 0.95 -29.19 6.23
N GLN A 52 0.23 -30.04 5.47
CA GLN A 52 0.47 -31.48 5.36
C GLN A 52 1.58 -31.85 4.39
N VAL A 53 1.97 -30.94 3.49
CA VAL A 53 3.01 -31.20 2.49
C VAL A 53 4.35 -30.62 2.95
N ASP A 54 5.43 -31.40 2.79
CA ASP A 54 6.81 -30.98 3.08
C ASP A 54 7.62 -30.66 1.82
N ASP A 55 7.06 -30.92 0.64
CA ASP A 55 7.67 -30.56 -0.65
C ASP A 55 7.59 -29.05 -0.88
N ALA A 56 8.74 -28.39 -0.86
CA ALA A 56 8.86 -26.94 -1.00
C ALA A 56 8.47 -26.44 -2.41
N ASP A 57 8.62 -27.25 -3.47
CA ASP A 57 8.16 -26.83 -4.82
C ASP A 57 6.64 -26.85 -4.91
N PHE A 58 6.00 -27.91 -4.39
CA PHE A 58 4.55 -27.99 -4.33
C PHE A 58 3.94 -26.89 -3.44
N GLN A 59 4.54 -26.60 -2.29
CA GLN A 59 4.15 -25.47 -1.46
C GLN A 59 4.23 -24.15 -2.23
N LEU A 60 5.32 -23.93 -2.99
CA LEU A 60 5.49 -22.70 -3.77
C LEU A 60 4.41 -22.53 -4.84
N ASP A 61 4.06 -23.61 -5.54
CA ASP A 61 3.00 -23.57 -6.56
C ASP A 61 1.62 -23.28 -5.94
N LEU A 62 1.31 -23.88 -4.78
CA LEU A 62 0.09 -23.57 -4.05
C LEU A 62 0.04 -22.11 -3.58
N LEU A 63 1.14 -21.59 -3.01
CA LEU A 63 1.22 -20.19 -2.56
C LEU A 63 1.03 -19.22 -3.74
N ARG A 64 1.62 -19.52 -4.91
CA ARG A 64 1.42 -18.74 -6.14
C ARG A 64 -0.03 -18.80 -6.61
N GLY A 65 -0.63 -19.99 -6.61
CA GLY A 65 -2.03 -20.19 -6.99
C GLY A 65 -3.00 -19.40 -6.10
N ILE A 66 -2.82 -19.47 -4.77
CA ILE A 66 -3.61 -18.69 -3.81
C ILE A 66 -3.44 -17.20 -4.08
N ARG A 67 -2.21 -16.70 -4.19
CA ARG A 67 -1.95 -15.27 -4.44
C ARG A 67 -2.60 -14.81 -5.74
N ASP A 68 -2.52 -15.62 -6.78
CA ASP A 68 -3.10 -15.31 -8.08
C ASP A 68 -4.63 -15.28 -8.03
N GLY A 69 -5.26 -16.21 -7.28
CA GLY A 69 -6.70 -16.18 -7.01
C GLY A 69 -7.15 -15.01 -6.13
N LEU A 70 -6.25 -14.46 -5.33
CA LEU A 70 -6.49 -13.29 -4.48
C LEU A 70 -6.11 -11.95 -5.13
N LYS A 71 -5.63 -11.95 -6.39
CA LYS A 71 -5.32 -10.71 -7.12
C LYS A 71 -6.52 -9.76 -7.11
N GLY A 72 -6.27 -8.52 -6.69
CA GLY A 72 -7.31 -7.48 -6.57
C GLY A 72 -8.06 -7.47 -5.23
N ARG A 73 -7.95 -8.51 -4.40
CA ARG A 73 -8.47 -8.47 -3.02
C ARG A 73 -7.44 -7.80 -2.10
N LYS A 74 -7.83 -6.67 -1.51
CA LYS A 74 -6.95 -5.88 -0.62
C LYS A 74 -6.87 -6.43 0.80
N SER A 75 -7.88 -7.18 1.23
CA SER A 75 -7.94 -7.82 2.54
C SER A 75 -8.83 -9.05 2.46
N VAL A 76 -8.37 -10.14 3.07
CA VAL A 76 -9.09 -11.40 3.23
C VAL A 76 -8.95 -11.81 4.69
N PRO A 77 -10.01 -12.32 5.34
CA PRO A 77 -9.88 -12.87 6.69
C PRO A 77 -8.77 -13.92 6.75
N THR A 78 -8.04 -13.96 7.87
CA THR A 78 -6.98 -14.96 8.05
C THR A 78 -7.58 -16.36 8.05
N PRO A 79 -7.15 -17.27 7.16
CA PRO A 79 -7.64 -18.64 7.14
C PRO A 79 -7.27 -19.39 8.42
N LYS A 80 -8.09 -20.36 8.81
CA LYS A 80 -7.83 -21.22 9.97
C LYS A 80 -6.52 -21.98 9.79
N GLY A 81 -5.69 -21.98 10.83
CA GLY A 81 -4.40 -22.69 10.82
C GLY A 81 -3.28 -21.96 10.09
N TRP A 82 -3.53 -20.77 9.50
CA TRP A 82 -2.51 -19.99 8.80
C TRP A 82 -1.28 -19.71 9.66
N ASP A 83 -1.46 -19.38 10.94
CA ASP A 83 -0.38 -19.11 11.88
C ASP A 83 0.71 -20.20 11.91
N ALA A 84 0.29 -21.47 11.97
CA ALA A 84 1.21 -22.61 12.03
C ALA A 84 1.89 -22.84 10.68
N VAL A 85 1.14 -22.67 9.59
CA VAL A 85 1.63 -22.78 8.22
C VAL A 85 2.65 -21.69 7.92
N TYR A 86 2.36 -20.45 8.29
CA TYR A 86 3.27 -19.32 8.09
C TYR A 86 4.59 -19.53 8.82
N ALA A 87 4.57 -19.98 10.08
CA ALA A 87 5.79 -20.29 10.84
C ALA A 87 6.65 -21.36 10.14
N LYS A 88 6.02 -22.40 9.59
CA LYS A 88 6.70 -23.45 8.80
C LYS A 88 7.31 -22.88 7.51
N LEU A 89 6.54 -22.09 6.76
CA LEU A 89 6.97 -21.53 5.47
C LEU A 89 8.04 -20.45 5.63
N ALA A 90 7.97 -19.63 6.69
CA ALA A 90 8.96 -18.61 7.00
C ALA A 90 10.32 -19.22 7.36
N ALA A 91 10.34 -20.47 7.86
CA ALA A 91 11.56 -21.25 8.13
C ALA A 91 12.04 -22.08 6.93
N SER A 92 11.37 -22.00 5.77
CA SER A 92 11.78 -22.75 4.58
C SER A 92 13.17 -22.34 4.10
N GLU A 93 13.96 -23.31 3.64
CA GLU A 93 15.28 -23.07 3.02
C GLU A 93 15.17 -22.24 1.74
N LYS A 94 14.04 -22.34 1.00
CA LYS A 94 13.82 -21.63 -0.27
C LYS A 94 13.43 -20.17 -0.05
N PRO A 95 14.23 -19.19 -0.51
CA PRO A 95 13.89 -17.77 -0.39
C PRO A 95 12.54 -17.39 -1.01
N GLU A 96 12.19 -18.01 -2.13
CA GLU A 96 10.94 -17.75 -2.85
C GLU A 96 9.71 -18.16 -2.03
N VAL A 97 9.80 -19.27 -1.30
CA VAL A 97 8.71 -19.74 -0.42
C VAL A 97 8.50 -18.75 0.73
N ARG A 98 9.60 -18.30 1.36
CA ARG A 98 9.53 -17.29 2.43
C ARG A 98 8.89 -16.00 1.95
N GLU A 99 9.27 -15.51 0.77
CA GLU A 99 8.71 -14.29 0.20
C GLU A 99 7.23 -14.45 -0.15
N GLN A 100 6.83 -15.56 -0.79
CA GLN A 100 5.41 -15.79 -1.10
C GLN A 100 4.55 -15.93 0.15
N ALA A 101 5.04 -16.61 1.19
CA ALA A 101 4.37 -16.69 2.47
C ALA A 101 4.19 -15.32 3.12
N ARG A 102 5.22 -14.45 3.05
CA ARG A 102 5.16 -13.07 3.57
C ARG A 102 4.12 -12.22 2.83
N LEU A 103 4.08 -12.32 1.50
CA LEU A 103 3.11 -11.62 0.67
C LEU A 103 1.68 -12.08 0.98
N LEU A 104 1.46 -13.39 1.16
CA LEU A 104 0.14 -13.93 1.53
C LEU A 104 -0.26 -13.57 2.95
N ALA A 105 0.65 -13.62 3.92
CA ALA A 105 0.39 -13.17 5.29
C ALA A 105 -0.06 -11.70 5.31
N LEU A 106 0.53 -10.87 4.45
CA LEU A 106 0.07 -9.50 4.24
C LEU A 106 -1.36 -9.47 3.67
N VAL A 107 -1.72 -10.28 2.68
CA VAL A 107 -3.08 -10.33 2.12
C VAL A 107 -4.11 -10.82 3.14
N PHE A 108 -3.75 -11.80 3.97
CA PHE A 108 -4.58 -12.37 5.04
C PHE A 108 -4.69 -11.51 6.29
N GLY A 109 -3.88 -10.45 6.41
CA GLY A 109 -3.90 -9.58 7.59
C GLY A 109 -3.38 -10.25 8.86
N ASP A 110 -2.40 -11.14 8.73
CA ASP A 110 -1.76 -11.78 9.88
C ASP A 110 -1.14 -10.70 10.80
N GLU A 111 -1.64 -10.58 12.03
CA GLU A 111 -1.19 -9.55 12.97
C GLU A 111 0.29 -9.66 13.36
N ARG A 112 0.90 -10.85 13.26
CA ARG A 112 2.35 -10.98 13.48
C ARG A 112 3.13 -10.37 12.33
N ALA A 113 2.71 -10.67 11.09
CA ALA A 113 3.33 -10.09 9.91
C ALA A 113 3.15 -8.56 9.86
N LEU A 114 1.95 -8.07 10.20
CA LEU A 114 1.69 -6.64 10.33
C LEU A 114 2.51 -6.01 11.45
N GLY A 115 2.63 -6.68 12.60
CA GLY A 115 3.48 -6.25 13.71
C GLY A 115 4.96 -6.11 13.32
N GLN A 116 5.49 -7.06 12.55
CA GLN A 116 6.85 -6.98 12.01
C GLN A 116 7.01 -5.80 11.05
N LEU A 117 6.06 -5.59 10.13
CA LEU A 117 6.09 -4.43 9.23
C LEU A 117 6.04 -3.10 9.98
N ARG A 118 5.17 -2.98 11.00
CA ARG A 118 5.07 -1.79 11.85
C ARG A 118 6.38 -1.52 12.59
N THR A 119 7.01 -2.57 13.11
CA THR A 119 8.33 -2.48 13.78
C THR A 119 9.40 -2.03 12.80
N SER A 120 9.48 -2.66 11.62
CA SER A 120 10.47 -2.30 10.61
C SER A 120 10.28 -0.88 10.07
N LEU A 121 9.04 -0.40 9.97
CA LEU A 121 8.71 0.94 9.47
C LEU A 121 9.34 2.06 10.32
N VAL A 122 9.30 1.93 11.65
CA VAL A 122 9.79 2.97 12.57
C VAL A 122 11.25 2.79 12.98
N ASP A 123 11.87 1.67 12.62
CA ASP A 123 13.27 1.39 12.93
C ASP A 123 14.20 2.14 11.96
N SER A 124 14.84 3.21 12.45
CA SER A 124 15.76 4.03 11.67
C SER A 124 17.08 3.34 11.32
N SER A 125 17.38 2.17 11.90
CA SER A 125 18.53 1.35 11.51
C SER A 125 18.33 0.60 10.20
N ILE A 126 17.06 0.44 9.77
CA ILE A 126 16.69 -0.17 8.51
C ILE A 126 16.78 0.86 7.38
N GLY A 127 17.28 0.44 6.22
CA GLY A 127 17.38 1.30 5.03
C GLY A 127 16.02 1.85 4.59
N ALA A 128 16.02 3.10 4.10
CA ALA A 128 14.79 3.81 3.71
C ALA A 128 13.92 3.03 2.72
N ASP A 129 14.52 2.36 1.74
CA ASP A 129 13.79 1.56 0.73
C ASP A 129 12.96 0.43 1.37
N GLN A 130 13.53 -0.27 2.35
CA GLN A 130 12.83 -1.36 3.04
C GLN A 130 11.72 -0.81 3.95
N ARG A 131 11.94 0.36 4.57
CA ARG A 131 10.92 1.06 5.36
C ARG A 131 9.77 1.57 4.49
N LEU A 132 10.07 2.07 3.28
CA LEU A 132 9.08 2.46 2.28
C LEU A 132 8.24 1.26 1.83
N ALA A 133 8.87 0.11 1.56
CA ALA A 133 8.13 -1.11 1.24
C ALA A 133 7.19 -1.56 2.37
N ALA A 134 7.62 -1.41 3.64
CA ALA A 134 6.78 -1.68 4.79
C ALA A 134 5.59 -0.70 4.89
N LEU A 135 5.84 0.60 4.67
CA LEU A 135 4.82 1.63 4.62
C LEU A 135 3.77 1.32 3.55
N GLU A 136 4.20 0.99 2.33
CA GLU A 136 3.31 0.67 1.21
C GLU A 136 2.41 -0.53 1.54
N GLY A 137 2.97 -1.60 2.13
CA GLY A 137 2.20 -2.76 2.54
C GLY A 137 1.13 -2.44 3.59
N LEU A 138 1.48 -1.65 4.61
CA LEU A 138 0.55 -1.23 5.67
C LEU A 138 -0.53 -0.27 5.13
N ALA A 139 -0.14 0.68 4.27
CA ALA A 139 -1.04 1.66 3.69
C ALA A 139 -2.03 1.03 2.70
N ALA A 140 -1.60 0.05 1.90
CA ALA A 140 -2.47 -0.67 0.97
C ALA A 140 -3.65 -1.37 1.67
N ARG A 141 -3.44 -1.78 2.93
CA ARG A 141 -4.45 -2.41 3.80
C ARG A 141 -5.24 -1.44 4.66
N ARG A 142 -4.87 -0.16 4.69
CA ARG A 142 -5.40 0.83 5.64
C ARG A 142 -5.25 0.35 7.09
N ASP A 143 -4.05 -0.11 7.44
CA ASP A 143 -3.75 -0.61 8.78
C ASP A 143 -4.16 0.42 9.87
N PRO A 144 -5.02 0.04 10.83
CA PRO A 144 -5.58 1.00 11.79
C PRO A 144 -4.54 1.50 12.80
N ALA A 145 -3.42 0.79 12.98
CA ALA A 145 -2.33 1.20 13.85
C ALA A 145 -1.30 2.09 13.12
N LEU A 146 -1.45 2.32 11.81
CA LEU A 146 -0.51 3.12 11.03
C LEU A 146 -0.51 4.62 11.35
N PRO A 147 -1.65 5.31 11.56
CA PRO A 147 -1.66 6.77 11.76
C PRO A 147 -0.69 7.31 12.84
N PRO A 148 -0.65 6.77 14.07
CA PRO A 148 0.30 7.24 15.08
C PRO A 148 1.76 7.01 14.67
N LEU A 149 2.06 5.95 13.91
CA LEU A 149 3.40 5.70 13.38
C LEU A 149 3.74 6.73 12.30
N LEU A 150 2.80 7.09 11.42
CA LEU A 150 3.03 8.14 10.41
C LEU A 150 3.31 9.50 11.05
N HIS A 151 2.63 9.83 12.15
CA HIS A 151 2.92 11.04 12.92
C HIS A 151 4.35 11.06 13.46
N GLN A 152 4.83 9.92 13.99
CA GLN A 152 6.22 9.77 14.44
C GLN A 152 7.22 9.97 13.28
N LEU A 153 6.90 9.48 12.09
CA LEU A 153 7.77 9.58 10.91
C LEU A 153 7.88 10.99 10.33
N LEU A 154 7.08 11.96 10.77
CA LEU A 154 7.16 13.35 10.30
C LEU A 154 8.48 14.04 10.69
N THR A 155 9.17 13.53 11.72
CA THR A 155 10.51 14.03 12.11
C THR A 155 11.66 13.27 11.44
N ASP A 156 11.36 12.21 10.68
CA ASP A 156 12.36 11.43 9.96
C ASP A 156 12.51 11.98 8.54
N GLN A 157 13.67 12.57 8.24
CA GLN A 157 13.91 13.23 6.96
C GLN A 157 13.79 12.28 5.75
N ALA A 158 14.10 10.99 5.91
CA ALA A 158 14.00 10.02 4.82
C ALA A 158 12.54 9.57 4.59
N MET A 159 11.69 9.64 5.61
CA MET A 159 10.32 9.11 5.57
C MET A 159 9.23 10.18 5.56
N CYS A 160 9.54 11.45 5.88
CA CYS A 160 8.56 12.52 6.09
C CYS A 160 7.56 12.66 4.93
N GLY A 161 8.03 12.91 3.71
CA GLY A 161 7.15 13.03 2.54
C GLY A 161 6.29 11.79 2.28
N ALA A 162 6.84 10.58 2.46
CA ALA A 162 6.08 9.34 2.31
C ALA A 162 5.00 9.19 3.38
N ALA A 163 5.30 9.54 4.63
CA ALA A 163 4.37 9.53 5.73
C ALA A 163 3.24 10.56 5.54
N LEU A 164 3.57 11.77 5.08
CA LEU A 164 2.61 12.82 4.74
C LEU A 164 1.62 12.36 3.68
N ARG A 165 2.10 11.78 2.57
CA ARG A 165 1.22 11.25 1.51
C ARG A 165 0.34 10.12 2.02
N ALA A 166 0.86 9.23 2.86
CA ALA A 166 0.08 8.15 3.46
C ALA A 166 -1.02 8.67 4.42
N LEU A 167 -0.75 9.72 5.20
CA LEU A 167 -1.72 10.34 6.11
C LEU A 167 -2.97 10.86 5.39
N ALA A 168 -2.87 11.24 4.11
CA ALA A 168 -4.02 11.69 3.33
C ALA A 168 -5.14 10.63 3.23
N ALA A 169 -4.80 9.34 3.36
CA ALA A 169 -5.77 8.25 3.33
C ALA A 169 -6.49 8.00 4.66
N TYR A 170 -6.01 8.57 5.78
CA TYR A 170 -6.53 8.32 7.13
C TYR A 170 -7.32 9.51 7.66
N ALA A 171 -8.39 9.23 8.41
CA ALA A 171 -9.22 10.25 9.05
C ALA A 171 -9.00 10.27 10.55
N VAL A 172 -7.96 10.99 10.97
CA VAL A 172 -7.63 11.19 12.38
C VAL A 172 -7.61 12.68 12.70
N ASP A 173 -8.39 13.11 13.68
CA ASP A 173 -8.70 14.52 13.92
C ASP A 173 -7.49 15.38 14.30
N ASP A 174 -6.49 14.78 14.95
CA ASP A 174 -5.27 15.45 15.41
C ASP A 174 -4.23 15.68 14.29
N THR A 175 -4.33 14.94 13.18
CA THR A 175 -3.35 14.92 12.10
C THR A 175 -2.97 16.31 11.60
N PRO A 176 -3.91 17.25 11.35
CA PRO A 176 -3.55 18.59 10.91
C PRO A 176 -2.65 19.33 11.90
N GLN A 177 -2.93 19.23 13.19
CA GLN A 177 -2.16 19.92 14.23
C GLN A 177 -0.75 19.34 14.33
N VAL A 178 -0.62 18.01 14.21
CA VAL A 178 0.68 17.34 14.20
C VAL A 178 1.50 17.78 12.99
N ILE A 179 0.91 17.79 11.78
CA ILE A 179 1.60 18.24 10.56
C ILE A 179 2.05 19.70 10.71
N LEU A 180 1.14 20.59 11.13
CA LEU A 180 1.42 22.03 11.26
C LEU A 180 2.48 22.33 12.32
N LYS A 181 2.56 21.53 13.40
CA LYS A 181 3.61 21.65 14.42
C LYS A 181 5.00 21.40 13.85
N HIS A 182 5.15 20.46 12.93
CA HIS A 182 6.43 20.08 12.32
C HIS A 182 6.71 20.80 10.99
N TYR A 183 5.73 21.56 10.48
CA TYR A 183 5.81 22.27 9.20
C TYR A 183 7.03 23.18 9.04
N PRO A 184 7.47 23.96 10.05
CA PRO A 184 8.64 24.83 9.90
C PRO A 184 9.95 24.09 9.61
N GLN A 185 10.08 22.85 10.09
CA GLN A 185 11.28 22.01 9.94
C GLN A 185 11.29 21.17 8.66
N MET A 186 10.16 21.11 7.95
CA MET A 186 10.01 20.32 6.72
C MET A 186 10.82 20.91 5.56
N SER A 187 11.33 20.03 4.69
CA SER A 187 11.94 20.45 3.43
C SER A 187 10.90 21.09 2.50
N THR A 188 11.33 21.79 1.46
CA THR A 188 10.40 22.36 0.46
C THR A 188 9.52 21.29 -0.18
N ALA A 189 10.07 20.09 -0.43
CA ALA A 189 9.30 18.97 -0.97
C ALA A 189 8.26 18.46 0.03
N ASP A 190 8.64 18.27 1.29
CA ASP A 190 7.73 17.79 2.33
C ASP A 190 6.63 18.81 2.65
N LYS A 191 6.92 20.12 2.58
CA LYS A 191 5.90 21.17 2.74
C LYS A 191 4.81 21.08 1.67
N LEU A 192 5.19 20.77 0.43
CA LEU A 192 4.22 20.55 -0.66
C LEU A 192 3.33 19.33 -0.37
N ASP A 193 3.93 18.22 0.09
CA ASP A 193 3.19 17.03 0.49
C ASP A 193 2.27 17.31 1.69
N ALA A 194 2.74 18.08 2.69
CA ALA A 194 1.96 18.48 3.85
C ALA A 194 0.74 19.32 3.46
N VAL A 195 0.93 20.32 2.60
CA VAL A 195 -0.15 21.16 2.08
C VAL A 195 -1.16 20.32 1.28
N ALA A 196 -0.70 19.41 0.43
CA ALA A 196 -1.56 18.49 -0.32
C ALA A 196 -2.36 17.56 0.61
N THR A 197 -1.72 17.02 1.65
CA THR A 197 -2.38 16.17 2.65
C THR A 197 -3.41 16.95 3.46
N LEU A 198 -3.10 18.17 3.88
CA LEU A 198 -4.06 19.04 4.57
C LEU A 198 -5.23 19.44 3.66
N ALA A 199 -5.00 19.59 2.36
CA ALA A 199 -6.06 19.85 1.39
C ALA A 199 -6.87 18.61 0.99
N SER A 200 -6.57 17.43 1.52
CA SER A 200 -7.29 16.18 1.17
C SER A 200 -8.76 16.18 1.58
N ARG A 201 -9.15 17.03 2.54
CA ARG A 201 -10.51 17.06 3.12
C ARG A 201 -10.86 18.40 3.77
N PRO A 202 -12.16 18.74 3.88
CA PRO A 202 -12.60 20.04 4.39
C PRO A 202 -12.09 20.38 5.80
N ALA A 203 -12.18 19.44 6.74
CA ALA A 203 -11.76 19.68 8.13
C ALA A 203 -10.25 19.98 8.26
N TYR A 204 -9.42 19.33 7.44
CA TYR A 204 -7.98 19.56 7.45
C TYR A 204 -7.62 20.86 6.72
N ALA A 205 -8.33 21.15 5.62
CA ALA A 205 -8.16 22.38 4.88
C ALA A 205 -8.53 23.61 5.72
N LEU A 206 -9.50 23.49 6.62
CA LEU A 206 -9.82 24.53 7.61
C LEU A 206 -8.62 24.84 8.51
N ALA A 207 -7.96 23.81 9.05
CA ALA A 207 -6.77 23.97 9.88
C ALA A 207 -5.60 24.58 9.09
N LEU A 208 -5.42 24.21 7.82
CA LEU A 208 -4.44 24.83 6.93
C LEU A 208 -4.71 26.32 6.72
N VAL A 209 -5.95 26.69 6.39
CA VAL A 209 -6.32 28.10 6.18
C VAL A 209 -6.15 28.91 7.47
N GLU A 210 -6.48 28.35 8.62
CA GLU A 210 -6.19 28.96 9.92
C GLU A 210 -4.70 29.18 10.16
N ALA A 211 -3.86 28.21 9.79
CA ALA A 211 -2.41 28.36 9.90
C ALA A 211 -1.87 29.43 8.95
N MET A 212 -2.48 29.60 7.76
CA MET A 212 -2.14 30.68 6.82
C MET A 212 -2.54 32.05 7.37
N GLU A 213 -3.76 32.18 7.91
CA GLU A 213 -4.23 33.43 8.55
C GLU A 213 -3.33 33.86 9.70
N ARG A 214 -2.77 32.90 10.46
CA ARG A 214 -1.82 33.13 11.55
C ARG A 214 -0.37 33.27 11.08
N GLY A 215 -0.10 33.25 9.77
CA GLY A 215 1.24 33.37 9.19
C GLY A 215 2.19 32.18 9.47
N HIS A 216 1.68 31.06 9.99
CA HIS A 216 2.47 29.85 10.25
C HIS A 216 2.78 29.08 8.97
N VAL A 217 1.85 29.14 8.00
CA VAL A 217 2.04 28.62 6.64
C VAL A 217 2.11 29.81 5.69
N PRO A 218 3.26 30.10 5.06
CA PRO A 218 3.37 31.15 4.06
C PRO A 218 2.41 30.92 2.89
N ARG A 219 1.75 31.98 2.41
CA ARG A 219 0.86 31.89 1.24
C ARG A 219 1.54 31.31 -0.01
N GLY A 220 2.85 31.54 -0.15
CA GLY A 220 3.66 31.05 -1.27
C GLY A 220 3.88 29.54 -1.28
N ASP A 221 3.70 28.87 -0.14
CA ASP A 221 3.82 27.41 -0.06
C ASP A 221 2.56 26.71 -0.58
N VAL A 222 1.43 27.41 -0.62
CA VAL A 222 0.18 26.90 -1.17
C VAL A 222 0.12 27.19 -2.66
N ASN A 223 0.21 26.14 -3.48
CA ASN A 223 0.14 26.26 -4.94
C ASN A 223 -1.31 26.42 -5.44
N ALA A 224 -1.46 26.88 -6.68
CA ALA A 224 -2.76 27.12 -7.30
C ALA A 224 -3.62 25.85 -7.46
N PHE A 225 -2.99 24.68 -7.59
CA PHE A 225 -3.72 23.40 -7.65
C PHE A 225 -4.43 23.10 -6.32
N THR A 226 -3.69 23.21 -5.21
CA THR A 226 -4.21 23.01 -3.85
C THR A 226 -5.28 24.02 -3.52
N ALA A 227 -5.07 25.30 -3.84
CA ALA A 227 -6.08 26.34 -3.63
C ALA A 227 -7.38 26.05 -4.39
N ARG A 228 -7.30 25.54 -5.63
CA ARG A 228 -8.48 25.11 -6.40
C ARG A 228 -9.18 23.91 -5.78
N GLN A 229 -8.41 22.94 -5.27
CA GLN A 229 -8.95 21.78 -4.57
C GLN A 229 -9.74 22.20 -3.33
N ILE A 230 -9.19 23.06 -2.48
CA ILE A 230 -9.88 23.56 -1.28
C ILE A 230 -11.16 24.32 -1.67
N ARG A 231 -11.10 25.13 -2.73
CA ARG A 231 -12.28 25.86 -3.25
C ARG A 231 -13.38 24.94 -3.79
N SER A 232 -13.03 23.73 -4.23
CA SER A 232 -14.01 22.76 -4.75
C SER A 232 -14.89 22.13 -3.65
N PHE A 233 -14.51 22.30 -2.37
CA PHE A 233 -15.31 21.81 -1.27
C PHE A 233 -16.67 22.55 -1.15
N PRO A 234 -17.73 21.85 -0.70
CA PRO A 234 -19.06 22.41 -0.50
C PRO A 234 -19.18 23.28 0.77
N ASP A 235 -18.10 23.95 1.19
CA ASP A 235 -18.05 24.83 2.35
C ASP A 235 -17.75 26.27 1.92
N GLU A 236 -18.77 27.13 1.98
CA GLU A 236 -18.68 28.54 1.58
C GLU A 236 -17.87 29.37 2.60
N SER A 237 -17.85 28.96 3.86
CA SER A 237 -17.04 29.62 4.89
C SER A 237 -15.56 29.40 4.63
N LEU A 238 -15.18 28.14 4.43
CA LEU A 238 -13.81 27.75 4.10
C LEU A 238 -13.32 28.46 2.83
N ARG A 239 -14.19 28.55 1.82
CA ARG A 239 -13.88 29.23 0.56
C ARG A 239 -13.56 30.71 0.74
N ARG A 240 -14.39 31.43 1.50
CA ARG A 240 -14.17 32.86 1.78
C ARG A 240 -12.87 33.08 2.56
N ARG A 241 -12.61 32.25 3.58
CA ARG A 241 -11.38 32.31 4.37
C ARG A 241 -10.14 32.04 3.51
N LEU A 242 -10.20 31.05 2.62
CA LEU A 242 -9.10 30.78 1.68
C LEU A 242 -8.82 31.99 0.77
N ILE A 243 -9.86 32.61 0.20
CA ILE A 243 -9.69 33.79 -0.66
C ILE A 243 -9.02 34.94 0.12
N ALA A 244 -9.42 35.17 1.37
CA ALA A 244 -8.83 36.21 2.21
C ALA A 244 -7.37 35.92 2.58
N ALA A 245 -7.04 34.67 2.92
CA ALA A 245 -5.70 34.28 3.37
C ALA A 245 -4.68 34.07 2.24
N TRP A 246 -5.13 33.57 1.09
CA TRP A 246 -4.26 33.24 -0.05
C TRP A 246 -4.28 34.30 -1.15
N GLY A 247 -5.44 34.94 -1.38
CA GLY A 247 -5.70 35.90 -2.45
C GLY A 247 -6.61 35.35 -3.56
N GLU A 248 -7.19 36.25 -4.36
CA GLU A 248 -7.82 35.83 -5.62
C GLU A 248 -6.73 35.44 -6.64
N ILE A 249 -6.98 34.44 -7.50
CA ILE A 249 -6.08 33.90 -8.55
C ILE A 249 -5.57 34.97 -9.56
N ARG A 250 -5.89 36.25 -9.37
CA ARG A 250 -5.45 37.37 -10.21
C ARG A 250 -3.96 37.72 -10.06
N GLU A 251 -3.37 37.69 -8.87
CA GLU A 251 -2.01 38.24 -8.68
C GLU A 251 -0.88 37.31 -9.21
N SER A 252 -1.00 35.98 -9.06
CA SER A 252 0.11 35.08 -9.40
C SER A 252 0.35 34.91 -10.91
N ASN A 253 -0.65 35.16 -11.77
CA ASN A 253 -0.47 35.01 -13.22
C ASN A 253 0.16 36.26 -13.85
N GLU A 254 -0.25 37.46 -13.42
CA GLU A 254 0.28 38.70 -13.98
C GLU A 254 1.73 38.96 -13.54
N ASP A 255 2.05 38.70 -12.27
CA ASP A 255 3.40 38.87 -11.75
C ASP A 255 4.38 37.82 -12.31
N GLN A 256 3.96 36.55 -12.45
CA GLN A 256 4.78 35.52 -13.12
C GLN A 256 4.95 35.81 -14.61
N GLN A 257 3.92 36.30 -15.31
CA GLN A 257 4.03 36.71 -16.71
C GLN A 257 4.90 37.96 -16.87
N ALA A 258 4.85 38.90 -15.95
CA ALA A 258 5.75 40.06 -15.92
C ALA A 258 7.21 39.61 -15.73
N LEU A 259 7.46 38.67 -14.82
CA LEU A 259 8.78 38.12 -14.56
C LEU A 259 9.32 37.34 -15.78
N ILE A 260 8.50 36.49 -16.40
CA ILE A 260 8.87 35.78 -17.64
C ILE A 260 9.19 36.76 -18.77
N ARG A 261 8.40 37.83 -18.93
CA ARG A 261 8.68 38.89 -19.92
C ARG A 261 10.02 39.58 -19.64
N GLN A 262 10.30 39.87 -18.37
CA GLN A 262 11.53 40.54 -17.94
C GLN A 262 12.77 39.65 -18.18
N TYR A 263 12.69 38.35 -17.92
CA TYR A 263 13.78 37.41 -18.24
C TYR A 263 13.94 37.18 -19.73
N LYS A 264 12.84 37.09 -20.51
CA LYS A 264 12.92 37.01 -21.98
C LYS A 264 13.58 38.23 -22.60
N ALA A 265 13.32 39.43 -22.09
CA ALA A 265 13.94 40.67 -22.56
C ALA A 265 15.44 40.79 -22.22
N LYS A 266 15.92 40.06 -21.21
CA LYS A 266 17.36 39.99 -20.86
C LYS A 266 18.12 38.89 -21.61
N LEU A 267 17.40 37.98 -22.27
CA LEU A 267 17.95 36.86 -23.03
C LEU A 267 17.86 37.07 -24.55
N ALA A 268 17.32 38.21 -24.99
CA ALA A 268 17.30 38.67 -26.38
C ALA A 268 18.34 39.79 -26.56
#